data_AF-A0A1G4P615-F1
#
_entry.id   AF-A0A1G4P615-F1
#
_cell.length_a   1.000
_cell.length_b   1.000
_cell.length_c   1.000
_cell.angle_alpha   90.00
_cell.angle_beta   90.00
_cell.angle_gamma   90.00
#
_symmetry.space_group_name_H-M   'P 1'
#
loop_
_entity.id
_entity.type
_entity.pdbx_description
1 polymer ?
#
loop_
_entity_poly.entity_id
_entity_poly.type
_entity_poly.pdbx_seq_one_letter_code
_entity_poly.pdbx_strand_id
1 'polypeptide(L)'
;MAALYDTWVAEDGTKLHTCTILTTAANGLVAEVHERMPVILLREHESLWLNRTVEDERELLPVLQPYPAERMRYYEVDPKVGRVSYNEPDCIEPLAL
;
A
#
# COMPACT_ATOMS: atom_id res chain seq x y z
N MET A 1 -3.71 2.07 2.27
CA MET A 1 -2.87 2.48 1.12
C MET A 1 -3.80 2.94 0.01
N ALA A 2 -3.37 3.87 -0.82
CA ALA A 2 -4.12 4.27 -2.01
C ALA A 2 -4.09 3.14 -3.05
N ALA A 3 -5.25 2.79 -3.60
CA ALA A 3 -5.40 1.71 -4.56
C ALA A 3 -6.53 2.02 -5.55
N LEU A 4 -6.33 1.61 -6.80
CA LEU A 4 -7.38 1.59 -7.81
C LEU A 4 -8.03 0.21 -7.80
N TYR A 5 -9.32 0.13 -8.12
CA TYR A 5 -10.04 -1.13 -8.24
C TYR A 5 -10.85 -1.17 -9.53
N ASP A 6 -11.11 -2.38 -10.03
CA ASP A 6 -12.02 -2.60 -11.15
C ASP A 6 -12.82 -3.89 -10.94
N THR A 7 -13.93 -4.02 -11.67
CA THR A 7 -14.76 -5.21 -11.68
C THR A 7 -14.86 -5.75 -13.09
N TRP A 8 -14.21 -6.89 -13.33
CA TRP A 8 -14.41 -7.66 -14.55
C TRP A 8 -15.64 -8.56 -14.40
N VAL A 9 -16.45 -8.65 -15.45
CA VAL A 9 -17.65 -9.51 -15.49
C VAL A 9 -17.46 -10.55 -16.59
N ALA A 10 -17.49 -11.82 -16.22
CA ALA A 10 -17.41 -12.96 -17.13
C ALA A 10 -18.71 -13.14 -17.93
N GLU A 11 -18.66 -13.93 -19.00
CA GLU A 11 -19.82 -14.23 -19.85
C GLU A 11 -20.95 -14.93 -19.08
N ASP A 12 -20.61 -15.74 -18.08
CA ASP A 12 -21.58 -16.41 -17.20
C ASP A 12 -22.15 -15.51 -16.09
N GLY A 13 -21.76 -14.23 -16.07
CA GLY A 13 -22.17 -13.24 -15.08
C GLY A 13 -21.32 -13.22 -13.81
N THR A 14 -20.31 -14.09 -13.68
CA THR A 14 -19.37 -14.08 -12.55
C THR A 14 -18.62 -12.74 -12.49
N LYS A 15 -18.55 -12.13 -11.30
CA LYS A 15 -17.83 -10.88 -11.08
C LYS A 15 -16.50 -11.15 -10.40
N LEU A 16 -15.42 -10.61 -10.98
CA LEU A 16 -14.09 -10.59 -10.38
C LEU A 16 -13.75 -9.15 -10.02
N HIS A 17 -13.58 -8.91 -8.71
CA HIS A 17 -13.11 -7.64 -8.20
C HIS A 17 -11.59 -7.71 -8.02
N THR A 18 -10.86 -6.81 -8.66
CA THR A 18 -9.41 -6.71 -8.53
C THR A 18 -9.03 -5.31 -8.09
N CYS A 19 -7.85 -5.18 -7.48
CA CYS A 19 -7.28 -3.88 -7.15
C CYS A 19 -5.78 -3.88 -7.39
N THR A 20 -5.23 -2.68 -7.54
CA THR A 20 -3.79 -2.44 -7.65
C THR A 20 -3.39 -1.33 -6.69
N ILE A 21 -2.27 -1.53 -6.01
CA ILE A 21 -1.71 -0.56 -5.06
C ILE A 21 -0.89 0.47 -5.85
N LEU A 22 -1.13 1.75 -5.58
CA LEU A 22 -0.29 2.81 -6.13
C LEU A 22 1.06 2.83 -5.42
N THR A 23 2.13 3.04 -6.20
CA THR A 23 3.49 3.16 -5.69
C THR A 23 4.08 4.53 -6.02
N THR A 24 5.03 4.97 -5.21
CA THR A 24 5.78 6.21 -5.36
C THR A 24 7.26 5.95 -5.04
N ALA A 25 8.11 6.96 -5.19
CA ALA A 25 9.50 6.90 -4.76
C ALA A 25 9.58 6.64 -3.25
N ALA A 26 10.57 5.85 -2.82
CA ALA A 26 10.78 5.63 -1.39
C ALA A 26 11.14 6.95 -0.67
N ASN A 27 10.67 7.10 0.57
CA ASN A 27 11.19 8.11 1.49
C ASN A 27 12.58 7.68 2.01
N GLY A 28 13.23 8.55 2.81
CA GLY A 28 14.58 8.27 3.32
C GLY A 28 14.71 6.96 4.09
N LEU A 29 13.70 6.58 4.87
CA LEU A 29 13.71 5.35 5.67
C LEU A 29 13.53 4.09 4.80
N VAL A 30 12.57 4.11 3.87
CA VAL A 30 12.28 2.95 3.00
C VAL A 30 13.38 2.76 1.95
N ALA A 31 14.06 3.85 1.55
CA ALA A 31 15.18 3.80 0.60
C ALA A 31 16.37 2.97 1.12
N GLU A 32 16.47 2.73 2.43
CA GLU A 32 17.45 1.79 3.01
C GLU A 32 17.16 0.32 2.63
N VAL A 33 15.93 0.01 2.21
CA VAL A 33 15.46 -1.35 1.88
C VAL A 33 15.08 -1.48 0.39
N HIS A 34 14.42 -0.49 -0.20
CA HIS A 34 13.92 -0.55 -1.58
C HIS A 34 13.70 0.86 -2.18
N GLU A 35 13.87 1.02 -3.49
CA GLU A 35 13.76 2.32 -4.19
C GLU A 35 12.31 2.87 -4.34
N ARG A 36 11.32 2.01 -4.12
CA ARG A 36 9.88 2.31 -4.22
C ARG A 36 9.15 1.97 -2.93
N MET A 37 8.09 2.71 -2.65
CA MET A 37 7.16 2.42 -1.55
C MET A 37 5.70 2.55 -2.01
N PRO A 38 4.73 1.91 -1.30
CA PRO A 38 3.33 2.18 -1.52
C PRO A 38 2.97 3.63 -1.20
N VAL A 39 1.96 4.17 -1.87
CA VAL A 39 1.31 5.42 -1.45
C VAL A 39 0.47 5.12 -0.20
N ILE A 40 0.96 5.54 0.95
CA ILE A 40 0.25 5.47 2.22
C ILE A 40 -0.42 6.84 2.42
N LEU A 41 -1.74 6.86 2.57
CA LEU A 41 -2.49 8.09 2.80
C LEU A 41 -2.35 8.52 4.27
N LEU A 42 -2.29 9.83 4.48
CA LEU A 42 -2.56 10.41 5.79
C LEU A 42 -4.04 10.26 6.13
N ARG A 43 -4.36 10.14 7.42
CA ARG A 43 -5.73 9.91 7.90
C ARG A 43 -6.70 10.96 7.35
N GLU A 44 -6.27 12.22 7.37
CA GLU A 44 -7.01 13.38 6.88
C GLU A 44 -7.30 13.35 5.37
N HIS A 45 -6.54 12.58 4.60
CA HIS A 45 -6.70 12.45 3.14
C HIS A 45 -7.56 11.25 2.72
N GLU A 46 -7.90 10.34 3.66
CA GLU A 46 -8.72 9.16 3.35
C GLU A 46 -10.09 9.53 2.78
N SER A 47 -10.74 10.56 3.35
CA SER A 47 -12.05 11.02 2.87
C SER A 47 -12.01 11.62 1.47
N LEU A 48 -10.93 12.36 1.15
CA LEU A 48 -10.73 12.88 -0.20
C LEU A 48 -10.52 11.74 -1.20
N TRP A 49 -9.67 10.76 -0.86
CA TRP A 49 -9.38 9.60 -1.72
C TRP A 49 -10.62 8.75 -2.03
N LEU A 50 -11.51 8.58 -1.05
CA LEU A 50 -12.72 7.77 -1.20
C LEU A 50 -13.92 8.57 -1.76
N ASN A 51 -13.75 9.87 -2.00
CA ASN A 51 -14.85 10.72 -2.48
C ASN A 51 -15.13 10.49 -3.97
N ARG A 52 -16.26 9.85 -4.26
CA ARG A 52 -16.72 9.58 -5.64
C ARG A 52 -17.18 10.82 -6.41
N THR A 53 -17.31 11.98 -5.77
CA THR A 53 -17.66 13.22 -6.46
C THR A 53 -16.43 13.97 -6.99
N VAL A 54 -15.22 13.50 -6.66
CA VAL A 54 -13.97 14.05 -7.20
C VAL A 54 -13.75 13.41 -8.56
N GLU A 55 -13.89 14.20 -9.63
CA GLU A 55 -13.70 13.74 -11.01
C GLU A 55 -12.38 14.24 -11.61
N ASP A 56 -11.77 15.27 -11.00
CA ASP A 56 -10.49 15.82 -11.43
C ASP A 56 -9.33 15.19 -10.68
N GLU A 57 -8.52 14.40 -11.38
CA GLU A 57 -7.32 13.76 -10.83
C GLU A 57 -6.33 14.75 -10.20
N ARG A 58 -6.32 16.01 -10.64
CA ARG A 58 -5.45 17.06 -10.10
C ARG A 58 -5.74 17.37 -8.64
N GLU A 59 -6.96 17.08 -8.15
CA GLU A 59 -7.31 17.19 -6.74
C GLU A 59 -6.69 16.06 -5.90
N LEU A 60 -6.39 14.91 -6.52
CA LEU A 60 -5.83 13.73 -5.85
C LEU A 60 -4.30 13.69 -5.89
N LEU A 61 -3.66 14.21 -6.95
CA LEU A 61 -2.19 14.21 -7.10
C LEU A 61 -1.43 14.72 -5.86
N PRO A 62 -1.88 15.77 -5.14
CA PRO A 62 -1.18 16.26 -3.94
C PRO A 62 -1.13 15.25 -2.78
N VAL A 63 -2.06 14.29 -2.72
CA VAL A 63 -2.09 13.26 -1.65
C VAL A 63 -1.36 11.97 -2.04
N LEU A 64 -0.87 11.86 -3.28
CA LEU A 64 -0.13 10.70 -3.81
C LEU A 64 1.40 10.84 -3.63
N GLN A 65 1.82 11.19 -2.42
CA GLN A 65 3.23 11.46 -2.10
C GLN A 65 3.84 10.37 -1.19
N PRO A 66 5.17 10.26 -1.11
CA PRO A 66 5.83 9.40 -0.13
C PRO A 66 5.39 9.75 1.29
N TYR A 67 5.14 8.73 2.12
CA TYR A 67 4.72 8.94 3.50
C TYR A 67 5.86 9.54 4.35
N PRO A 68 5.58 10.35 5.39
CA PRO A 68 6.64 10.92 6.21
C PRO A 68 7.45 9.85 6.93
N ALA A 69 8.78 9.89 6.77
CA ALA A 69 9.71 8.87 7.27
C ALA A 69 9.71 8.78 8.80
N GLU A 70 9.61 9.92 9.47
CA GLU A 70 9.56 10.06 10.94
C GLU A 70 8.31 9.43 11.57
N ARG A 71 7.30 9.11 10.76
CA ARG A 71 6.07 8.42 11.18
C ARG A 71 6.10 6.93 10.87
N MET A 72 7.26 6.40 10.49
CA MET A 72 7.47 5.00 10.14
C MET A 72 8.60 4.39 10.97
N ARG A 73 8.57 3.08 11.10
CA ARG A 73 9.69 2.27 11.60
C ARG A 73 9.73 0.97 10.80
N TYR A 74 10.91 0.40 10.64
CA TYR A 74 11.08 -0.97 10.16
C TYR A 74 12.06 -1.70 11.07
N TYR A 75 12.05 -3.02 10.99
CA TYR A 75 12.97 -3.92 11.68
C TYR A 75 13.08 -5.21 10.87
N GLU A 76 14.17 -5.93 11.05
CA GLU A 76 14.38 -7.22 10.41
C GLU A 76 13.47 -8.30 11.02
N VAL A 77 12.98 -9.19 10.18
CA VAL A 77 12.11 -10.33 10.55
C VAL A 77 12.68 -11.61 9.95
N ASP A 78 12.21 -12.76 10.45
CA ASP A 78 12.65 -14.07 9.97
C ASP A 78 12.30 -14.27 8.46
N PRO A 79 13.26 -14.73 7.63
CA PRO A 79 13.04 -14.97 6.20
C PRO A 79 11.89 -15.94 5.85
N LYS A 80 11.39 -16.73 6.82
CA LYS A 80 10.22 -17.60 6.63
C LYS A 80 8.98 -16.86 6.13
N VAL A 81 8.88 -15.54 6.35
CA VAL A 81 7.82 -14.69 5.77
C VAL A 81 7.79 -14.73 4.24
N GLY A 82 8.93 -15.03 3.59
CA GLY A 82 9.00 -15.21 2.14
C GLY A 82 8.34 -16.50 1.62
N ARG A 83 8.03 -17.45 2.49
CA ARG A 83 7.30 -18.68 2.13
C ARG A 83 5.80 -18.42 2.22
N VAL A 84 5.17 -18.18 1.08
CA VAL A 84 3.75 -17.80 0.96
C VAL A 84 2.74 -18.73 1.66
N SER A 85 3.09 -19.99 1.90
CA SER A 85 2.24 -20.95 2.63
C SER A 85 2.34 -20.83 4.15
N TYR A 86 3.27 -20.03 4.68
CA TYR A 86 3.50 -19.83 6.10
C TYR A 86 2.83 -18.54 6.58
N ASN A 87 1.86 -18.66 7.48
CA ASN A 87 1.00 -17.55 7.91
C ASN A 87 0.80 -17.59 9.42
N GLU A 88 1.89 -17.39 10.16
CA GLU A 88 1.90 -17.39 11.62
C GLU A 88 2.20 -15.98 12.15
N PRO A 89 1.81 -15.65 13.39
CA PRO A 89 2.05 -14.32 13.97
C PRO A 89 3.53 -13.90 13.98
N ASP A 90 4.44 -14.87 14.07
CA ASP A 90 5.88 -14.65 14.10
C ASP A 90 6.48 -14.19 12.76
N CYS A 91 5.68 -14.07 11.68
CA CYS A 91 6.09 -13.44 10.42
C CYS A 91 6.42 -11.95 10.55
N ILE A 92 5.87 -11.27 11.56
CA ILE A 92 6.07 -9.83 11.78
C ILE A 92 6.78 -9.53 13.10
N GLU A 93 7.18 -10.55 13.85
CA GLU A 93 7.93 -10.35 15.09
C GLU A 93 9.39 -9.99 14.76
N PRO A 94 10.01 -9.07 15.52
CA PRO A 94 11.42 -8.73 15.33
C PRO A 94 12.30 -9.98 15.45
N LEU A 95 13.29 -10.09 14.57
CA LEU A 95 14.29 -11.15 14.68
C LEU A 95 15.02 -11.00 16.03
N ALA A 96 14.87 -12.00 16.91
CA ALA A 96 15.59 -12.01 18.18
C ALA A 96 17.10 -12.10 17.91
N LEU A 97 17.87 -11.18 18.50
CA LEU A 97 19.34 -11.18 18.48
C LEU A 97 19.91 -12.35 19.29
#